data_AF-A0AA97KJW3-F1
#
_entry.id   AF-A0AA97KJW3-F1
#
_cell.length_a   1.000
_cell.length_b   1.000
_cell.length_c   1.000
_cell.angle_alpha   90.00
_cell.angle_beta   90.00
_cell.angle_gamma   90.00
#
_symmetry.space_group_name_H-M   'P 1'
#
loop_
_entity.id
_entity.type
_entity.pdbx_description
1 polymer ?
#
loop_
_entity_poly.entity_id
_entity_poly.type
_entity_poly.pdbx_seq_one_letter_code
_entity_poly.pdbx_strand_id
1 'polypeptide(L)'
;MCEPFLGTWKLVSSENFDDYLKELGVGFATRKKVAGVAKSNVIISCNGDIITIRTESTFKNTEISFKLGEEFDETTADDRKVKRLVTLDNGVLNQVQKWDGKQTTLKKRLLMESRLWSVL
;
A
#
# COMPACT_ATOMS: atom_id res chain seq x y z
N MET A 1 15.12 -9.44 5.16
CA MET A 1 13.96 -10.35 5.15
C MET A 1 12.70 -9.58 5.47
N CYS A 2 11.62 -9.82 4.71
CA CYS A 2 10.30 -9.21 4.94
C CYS A 2 9.48 -9.89 6.04
N GLU A 3 10.01 -10.97 6.64
CA GLU A 3 9.37 -11.76 7.69
C GLU A 3 8.67 -10.95 8.80
N PRO A 4 9.25 -9.84 9.31
CA PRO A 4 8.59 -9.05 10.34
C PRO A 4 7.23 -8.48 9.91
N PHE A 5 7.01 -8.28 8.60
CA PHE A 5 5.79 -7.69 8.05
C PHE A 5 4.69 -8.74 7.78
N LEU A 6 5.01 -10.04 7.88
CA LEU A 6 4.07 -11.10 7.56
C LEU A 6 2.90 -11.13 8.55
N GLY A 7 1.69 -11.33 8.03
CA GLY A 7 0.47 -11.42 8.81
C GLY A 7 -0.67 -10.56 8.29
N THR A 8 -1.72 -10.45 9.11
CA THR A 8 -2.94 -9.70 8.80
C THR A 8 -3.02 -8.46 9.67
N TRP A 9 -2.98 -7.30 9.04
CA TRP A 9 -2.99 -5.99 9.66
C TRP A 9 -4.36 -5.35 9.49
N LYS A 10 -5.00 -4.95 10.60
CA LYS A 10 -6.27 -4.22 10.55
C LYS A 10 -6.00 -2.73 10.66
N LEU A 11 -6.63 -1.93 9.80
CA LEU A 11 -6.56 -0.47 9.93
C LEU A 11 -7.18 -0.03 11.26
N VAL A 12 -6.41 0.69 12.07
CA VAL A 12 -6.84 1.21 13.39
C VAL A 12 -7.12 2.71 13.31
N SER A 13 -6.28 3.46 12.60
CA SER A 13 -6.43 4.90 12.40
C SER A 13 -5.89 5.30 11.02
N SER A 14 -6.38 6.43 10.50
CA SER A 14 -5.95 7.02 9.24
C SER A 14 -6.10 8.53 9.33
N GLU A 15 -5.07 9.27 8.96
CA GLU A 15 -5.01 10.73 8.99
C GLU A 15 -4.69 11.25 7.58
N ASN A 16 -5.31 12.36 7.18
CA ASN A 16 -5.11 13.04 5.87
C ASN A 16 -5.30 12.16 4.62
N PHE A 17 -5.99 11.03 4.72
CA PHE A 17 -6.19 10.14 3.57
C PHE A 17 -7.09 10.75 2.48
N ASP A 18 -8.06 11.60 2.84
CA ASP A 18 -8.88 12.32 1.83
C ASP A 18 -8.03 13.28 0.99
N ASP A 19 -7.15 14.04 1.64
CA ASP A 19 -6.25 14.97 0.96
C ASP A 19 -5.25 14.25 0.07
N TYR A 20 -4.69 13.12 0.53
CA TYR A 20 -3.86 12.25 -0.30
C TYR A 20 -4.58 11.80 -1.57
N LEU A 21 -5.81 11.29 -1.44
CA LEU A 21 -6.62 10.86 -2.59
C LEU A 21 -6.96 12.03 -3.52
N LYS A 22 -7.17 13.23 -2.95
CA LYS A 22 -7.43 14.45 -3.73
C LYS A 22 -6.21 14.83 -4.57
N GLU A 23 -5.00 14.78 -4.03
CA GLU A 23 -3.75 15.06 -4.76
C GLU A 23 -3.48 14.01 -5.85
N LEU A 24 -3.91 12.77 -5.64
CA LEU A 24 -3.89 11.74 -6.69
C LEU A 24 -4.92 11.96 -7.81
N GLY A 25 -5.82 12.94 -7.67
CA GLY A 25 -6.86 13.24 -8.65
C GLY A 25 -8.13 12.38 -8.50
N VAL A 26 -8.28 11.65 -7.39
CA VAL A 26 -9.48 10.83 -7.14
C VAL A 26 -10.68 11.75 -6.92
N GLY A 27 -11.75 11.55 -7.69
CA GLY A 27 -12.95 12.38 -7.62
C GLY A 27 -13.65 12.36 -6.26
N PHE A 28 -14.28 13.48 -5.87
CA PHE A 28 -14.90 13.68 -4.55
C PHE A 28 -15.90 12.58 -4.16
N ALA A 29 -16.71 12.10 -5.11
CA ALA A 29 -17.68 11.03 -4.86
C ALA A 29 -17.00 9.70 -4.50
N THR A 30 -15.87 9.37 -5.14
CA THR A 30 -15.07 8.20 -4.80
C THR A 30 -14.43 8.40 -3.43
N ARG A 31 -13.83 9.56 -3.16
CA ARG A 31 -13.21 9.85 -1.85
C ARG A 31 -14.19 9.72 -0.69
N LYS A 32 -15.44 10.19 -0.83
CA LYS A 32 -16.49 9.99 0.18
C LYS A 32 -16.87 8.53 0.40
N LYS A 33 -16.80 7.69 -0.64
CA LYS A 33 -17.02 6.23 -0.53
C LYS A 33 -15.84 5.53 0.14
N VAL A 34 -14.59 5.93 -0.15
CA VAL A 34 -13.40 5.35 0.49
C VAL A 34 -13.06 5.92 1.87
N ALA A 35 -13.62 7.07 2.26
CA ALA A 35 -13.51 7.58 3.63
C ALA A 35 -14.13 6.62 4.67
N GLY A 36 -15.06 5.76 4.24
CA GLY A 36 -15.65 4.69 5.06
C GLY A 36 -14.83 3.40 5.13
N VAL A 37 -13.60 3.35 4.58
CA VAL A 37 -12.69 2.18 4.56
C VAL A 37 -12.08 1.89 5.95
N ALA A 38 -12.76 2.31 7.02
CA ALA A 38 -12.39 2.12 8.43
C ALA A 38 -12.17 0.66 8.87
N LYS A 39 -12.34 -0.32 7.97
CA LYS A 39 -12.10 -1.75 8.19
C LYS A 39 -11.36 -2.39 7.02
N SER A 40 -10.27 -1.79 6.55
CA SER A 40 -9.39 -2.48 5.62
C SER A 40 -8.47 -3.45 6.37
N ASN A 41 -8.28 -4.63 5.79
CA ASN A 41 -7.27 -5.59 6.19
C ASN A 41 -6.14 -5.54 5.15
N VAL A 42 -4.89 -5.45 5.60
CA VAL A 42 -3.71 -5.65 4.77
C VAL A 42 -3.11 -6.97 5.16
N ILE A 43 -3.07 -7.93 4.24
CA ILE A 43 -2.49 -9.25 4.43
C ILE A 43 -1.18 -9.27 3.67
N ILE A 44 -0.10 -9.57 4.37
CA ILE A 44 1.24 -9.68 3.78
C ILE A 44 1.71 -11.11 3.95
N SER A 45 1.99 -11.78 2.84
CA SER A 45 2.52 -13.14 2.80
C SER A 45 3.80 -13.20 1.96
N CYS A 46 4.60 -14.23 2.16
CA CYS A 46 5.81 -14.48 1.40
C CYS A 46 5.88 -15.96 1.04
N ASN A 47 6.22 -16.25 -0.22
CA ASN A 47 6.46 -17.60 -0.72
C ASN A 47 7.80 -17.60 -1.45
N GLY A 48 8.85 -18.09 -0.78
CA GLY A 48 10.23 -17.96 -1.26
C GLY A 48 10.64 -16.49 -1.35
N ASP A 49 10.95 -16.02 -2.56
CA ASP A 49 11.34 -14.63 -2.83
C ASP A 49 10.17 -13.72 -3.23
N ILE A 50 8.96 -14.29 -3.38
CA ILE A 50 7.78 -13.56 -3.83
C ILE A 50 6.99 -13.10 -2.61
N ILE A 51 6.84 -11.79 -2.49
CA ILE A 51 6.02 -11.14 -1.47
C ILE A 51 4.67 -10.80 -2.08
N THR A 52 3.59 -11.19 -1.42
CA THR A 52 2.23 -10.82 -1.78
C THR A 52 1.67 -9.85 -0.76
N ILE A 53 1.17 -8.70 -1.23
CA ILE A 53 0.41 -7.75 -0.40
C ILE A 53 -1.01 -7.74 -0.95
N ARG A 54 -1.95 -8.18 -0.12
CA ARG A 54 -3.37 -8.15 -0.40
C ARG A 54 -4.04 -7.12 0.50
N THR A 55 -4.76 -6.19 -0.09
CA THR A 55 -5.58 -5.21 0.64
C THR A 55 -7.03 -5.57 0.43
N GLU A 56 -7.72 -5.93 1.51
CA GLU A 56 -9.15 -6.20 1.50
C GLU A 56 -9.89 -5.03 2.13
N SER A 57 -10.93 -4.55 1.47
CA SER A 57 -11.80 -3.51 2.02
C SER A 57 -13.24 -3.71 1.54
N THR A 58 -14.18 -3.04 2.18
CA THR A 58 -15.58 -3.01 1.74
C THR A 58 -15.77 -2.32 0.38
N PHE A 59 -14.75 -1.63 -0.13
CA PHE A 59 -14.81 -0.88 -1.37
C PHE A 59 -14.19 -1.64 -2.55
N LYS A 60 -12.92 -2.02 -2.44
CA LYS A 60 -12.17 -2.74 -3.48
C LYS A 60 -11.11 -3.60 -2.82
N ASN A 61 -10.97 -4.83 -3.32
CA ASN A 61 -9.88 -5.71 -2.94
C ASN A 61 -8.80 -5.62 -4.01
N THR A 62 -7.54 -5.48 -3.59
CA THR A 62 -6.39 -5.47 -4.48
C THR A 62 -5.36 -6.48 -3.98
N GLU A 63 -4.62 -7.07 -4.91
CA GLU A 63 -3.56 -8.03 -4.61
C GLU A 63 -2.40 -7.75 -5.56
N ILE A 64 -1.20 -7.66 -5.00
CA ILE A 64 0.04 -7.53 -5.76
C ILE A 64 1.02 -8.60 -5.29
N SER A 65 1.76 -9.18 -6.22
CA SER A 65 2.85 -10.10 -5.94
C SER A 65 4.11 -9.61 -6.63
N PHE A 66 5.20 -9.49 -5.88
CA PHE A 66 6.43 -8.87 -6.36
C PHE A 66 7.67 -9.44 -5.67
N LYS A 67 8.83 -9.22 -6.26
CA LYS A 67 10.13 -9.46 -5.64
C LYS A 67 10.72 -8.13 -5.16
N LEU A 68 11.46 -8.15 -4.06
CA LEU A 68 12.15 -6.95 -3.57
C LEU A 68 13.23 -6.53 -4.56
N GLY A 69 13.29 -5.23 -4.88
CA GLY A 69 14.28 -4.67 -5.79
C GLY A 69 13.97 -4.83 -7.28
N GLU A 70 12.87 -5.50 -7.65
CA GLU A 70 12.44 -5.64 -9.05
C GLU A 70 11.27 -4.69 -9.36
N GLU A 71 11.39 -3.92 -10.44
CA GLU A 71 10.30 -3.07 -10.94
C GLU A 71 9.24 -3.92 -11.66
N PHE A 72 7.96 -3.61 -11.43
CA PHE A 72 6.84 -4.27 -12.10
C PHE A 72 5.73 -3.26 -12.45
N ASP A 73 4.88 -3.62 -13.40
CA ASP A 73 3.72 -2.82 -13.78
C ASP A 73 2.52 -3.18 -12.89
N GLU A 74 1.83 -2.17 -12.36
CA GLU A 74 0.64 -2.32 -11.52
C GLU A 74 -0.49 -1.44 -12.07
N THR A 75 -1.72 -1.98 -12.07
CA THR A 75 -2.93 -1.15 -12.15
C THR A 75 -3.46 -0.93 -10.74
N THR A 76 -3.36 0.30 -10.27
CA THR A 76 -3.78 0.69 -8.92
C THR A 76 -5.30 0.66 -8.76
N ALA A 77 -5.78 0.73 -7.51
CA ALA A 77 -7.21 0.69 -7.20
C ALA A 77 -8.01 1.84 -7.87
N ASP A 78 -7.36 2.96 -8.14
CA ASP A 78 -7.89 4.13 -8.83
C ASP A 78 -7.58 4.14 -10.34
N ASP A 79 -7.30 2.96 -10.91
CA ASP A 79 -7.12 2.67 -12.34
C ASP A 79 -5.93 3.39 -13.00
N ARG A 80 -4.97 3.89 -12.22
CA ARG A 80 -3.68 4.36 -12.74
C ARG A 80 -2.78 3.18 -13.05
N LYS A 81 -2.17 3.19 -14.25
CA LYS A 81 -1.07 2.31 -14.63
C LYS A 81 0.23 2.91 -14.11
N VAL A 82 0.90 2.22 -13.20
CA VAL A 82 2.12 2.70 -12.56
C VAL A 82 3.24 1.67 -12.72
N LYS A 83 4.48 2.15 -12.76
CA LYS A 83 5.64 1.31 -12.46
C LYS A 83 5.89 1.35 -10.97
N ARG A 84 5.94 0.18 -10.35
CA ARG A 84 6.15 0.03 -8.91
C ARG A 84 7.48 -0.65 -8.62
N LEU A 85 8.21 -0.10 -7.66
CA LEU A 85 9.40 -0.69 -7.08
C LEU A 85 9.20 -0.82 -5.58
N VAL A 86 9.47 -2.00 -5.02
CA VAL A 86 9.44 -2.22 -3.57
C VAL A 86 10.83 -2.59 -3.07
N THR A 87 11.36 -1.81 -2.14
CA THR A 87 12.64 -2.10 -1.46
C THR A 87 12.43 -2.20 0.05
N LEU A 88 13.34 -2.89 0.73
CA LEU A 88 13.33 -3.04 2.17
C LEU A 88 14.68 -2.60 2.72
N ASP A 89 14.71 -1.39 3.30
CA ASP A 89 15.93 -0.75 3.77
C ASP A 89 15.78 -0.39 5.25
N ASN A 90 16.71 -0.86 6.09
CA ASN A 90 16.74 -0.57 7.53
C ASN A 90 15.38 -0.80 8.25
N GLY A 91 14.67 -1.87 7.91
CA GLY A 91 13.37 -2.20 8.49
C GLY A 91 12.21 -1.32 8.00
N VAL A 92 12.40 -0.55 6.92
CA VAL A 92 11.37 0.23 6.25
C VAL A 92 11.11 -0.35 4.87
N LEU A 93 9.87 -0.75 4.63
CA LEU A 93 9.41 -1.17 3.31
C LEU A 93 9.04 0.08 2.50
N ASN A 94 9.86 0.42 1.52
CA ASN A 94 9.66 1.55 0.62
C ASN A 94 8.95 1.06 -0.64
N GLN A 95 7.85 1.71 -1.01
CA GLN A 95 7.06 1.37 -2.18
C GLN A 95 6.95 2.63 -3.05
N VAL A 96 7.73 2.66 -4.12
CA VAL A 96 7.75 3.78 -5.06
C VAL A 96 6.81 3.46 -6.22
N GLN A 97 5.87 4.35 -6.51
CA GLN A 97 5.00 4.26 -7.69
C GLN A 97 5.28 5.46 -8.60
N LYS A 98 5.53 5.21 -9.88
CA LYS A 98 5.78 6.23 -10.90
C LYS A 98 4.77 6.13 -12.05
N TRP A 99 4.22 7.25 -12.47
CA TRP A 99 3.30 7.35 -13.62
C TRP A 99 3.32 8.76 -14.19
N ASP A 100 3.26 8.91 -15.52
CA ASP A 100 3.13 10.20 -16.21
C ASP A 100 4.06 11.33 -15.69
N GLY A 101 5.32 10.99 -15.37
CA GLY A 101 6.31 11.92 -14.80
C GLY A 101 6.10 12.28 -13.32
N LYS A 102 5.06 11.76 -12.66
CA LYS A 102 4.77 11.87 -11.23
C LYS A 102 5.32 10.67 -10.47
N GLN A 103 5.52 10.85 -9.16
CA GLN A 103 5.94 9.81 -8.23
C GLN A 103 5.23 9.96 -6.88
N THR A 104 4.82 8.85 -6.28
CA THR A 104 4.46 8.75 -4.85
C THR A 104 5.32 7.69 -4.18
N THR A 105 5.53 7.80 -2.88
CA THR A 105 6.36 6.86 -2.12
C THR A 105 5.67 6.51 -0.81
N LEU A 106 5.18 5.28 -0.73
CA LEU A 106 4.58 4.75 0.47
C LEU A 106 5.66 4.05 1.30
N LYS A 107 5.81 4.46 2.56
CA LYS A 107 6.76 3.84 3.50
C LYS A 107 6.00 3.09 4.57
N LYS A 108 6.32 1.82 4.77
CA LYS A 108 5.77 1.01 5.87
C LYS A 108 6.87 0.65 6.86
N ARG A 109 6.58 0.83 8.15
CA ARG A 109 7.49 0.49 9.25
C ARG A 109 6.71 -0.23 10.34
N LEU A 110 7.32 -1.25 10.92
CA LEU A 110 6.82 -1.87 12.13
C LEU A 110 7.24 -1.03 13.34
N LEU A 111 6.27 -0.63 14.13
CA LEU A 111 6.48 -0.01 15.43
C LEU A 111 6.53 -1.10 16.50
N MET A 112 7.06 -0.73 17.67
CA MET A 112 6.94 -1.56 18.87
C MET A 112 5.44 -1.84 19.14
N GLU A 113 5.12 -3.01 19.69
CA GLU A 113 3.74 -3.52 19.90
C GLU A 113 3.03 -4.13 18.67
N SER A 114 3.75 -4.58 17.65
CA SER A 114 3.13 -5.19 16.46
C SER A 114 2.11 -4.26 15.79
N ARG A 115 2.49 -3.00 15.59
CA ARG A 115 1.72 -2.03 14.81
C ARG A 115 2.43 -1.72 13.50
N LEU A 116 1.69 -1.79 12.39
CA LEU A 116 2.20 -1.40 11.08
C LEU A 116 1.83 0.06 10.80
N TRP A 117 2.82 0.94 10.79
CA TRP A 117 2.66 2.33 10.42
C TRP A 117 2.95 2.54 8.94
N SER A 118 2.09 3.30 8.25
CA SER A 118 2.25 3.65 6.84
C SER A 118 2.24 5.17 6.67
N VAL A 119 3.21 5.69 5.91
CA VAL A 119 3.26 7.10 5.47
C VAL A 119 3.14 7.13 3.96
N LEU A 120 2.32 8.04 3.43
CA LEU A 120 1.96 8.19 2.02
C LEU A 120 2.62 9.42 1.39
#